data_AF-A0A2G9ZQF5-F1
#
_entry.id   AF-A0A2G9ZQF5-F1
#
_cell.length_a   1.000
_cell.length_b   1.000
_cell.length_c   1.000
_cell.angle_alpha   90.00
_cell.angle_beta   90.00
_cell.angle_gamma   90.00
#
_symmetry.space_group_name_H-M   'P 1'
#
loop_
_entity.id
_entity.type
_entity.pdbx_description
1 polymer ?
#
loop_
_entity_poly.entity_id
_entity_poly.type
_entity_poly.pdbx_seq_one_letter_code
_entity_poly.pdbx_strand_id
1 'polypeptide(L)'
;MKRLIVLGIAVSVILVAAFAGITVYDEYMRFGRMWETPAIRPHETPLLVMGKESIPVDGGEAVLRARGAENLETPDRDRSMKRVFAGKAAYTRYCIHCHGKDLEGHGTVGQSFSAPAMDLKSPQIQDQKDGLLFSSISYGKNRMPTLATTVSVSERWDVIVYLRAAAANQTLAGR
;
A
#
# COMPACT_ATOMS: atom_id res chain seq x y z
N MET A 1 28.81 42.08 34.34
CA MET A 1 28.94 41.59 32.94
C MET A 1 30.08 40.59 32.77
N LYS A 2 31.35 40.95 33.03
CA LYS A 2 32.51 40.04 32.85
C LYS A 2 32.42 38.70 33.61
N ARG A 3 31.93 38.69 34.86
CA ARG A 3 31.75 37.45 35.65
C ARG A 3 30.69 36.50 35.08
N LEU A 4 29.61 37.03 34.51
CA LEU A 4 28.56 36.23 33.86
C LEU A 4 29.06 35.63 32.54
N ILE A 5 29.88 36.38 31.79
CA ILE A 5 30.52 35.88 30.57
C ILE A 5 31.50 34.75 30.88
N VAL A 6 32.32 34.89 31.93
CA VAL A 6 33.27 33.84 32.36
C VAL A 6 32.54 32.58 32.82
N LEU A 7 31.45 32.72 33.59
CA LEU A 7 30.61 31.58 33.99
C LEU A 7 29.96 30.89 32.78
N GLY A 8 29.46 31.67 31.81
CA GLY A 8 28.90 31.12 30.57
C GLY A 8 29.91 30.31 29.74
N ILE A 9 31.16 30.80 29.64
CA ILE A 9 32.25 30.07 28.96
C ILE A 9 32.60 28.78 29.73
N ALA A 10 32.70 28.84 31.05
CA ALA A 10 32.98 27.65 31.86
C ALA A 10 31.89 26.59 31.72
N VAL A 11 30.62 26.98 31.73
CA VAL A 11 29.49 26.08 31.51
C VAL A 11 29.52 25.49 30.10
N SER A 12 29.83 26.29 29.06
CA SER A 12 29.90 25.77 27.69
C SER A 12 31.04 24.75 27.53
N VAL A 13 32.20 25.00 28.13
CA VAL A 13 33.34 24.07 28.12
C VAL A 13 32.95 22.74 28.80
N ILE A 14 32.24 22.80 29.93
CA ILE A 14 31.76 21.60 30.63
C ILE A 14 30.77 20.82 29.76
N LEU A 15 29.81 21.50 29.12
CA LEU A 15 28.83 20.86 28.24
C LEU A 15 29.50 20.23 27.03
N VAL A 16 30.47 20.90 26.41
CA VAL A 16 31.24 20.35 25.28
C VAL A 16 32.06 19.14 25.71
N ALA A 17 32.70 19.18 26.88
CA ALA A 17 33.45 18.04 27.41
C ALA A 17 32.53 16.84 27.72
N ALA A 18 31.36 17.09 28.31
CA ALA A 18 30.37 16.05 28.56
C ALA A 18 29.83 15.45 27.26
N PHE A 19 29.52 16.29 26.26
CA PHE A 19 29.09 15.83 24.93
C PHE A 19 30.18 15.00 24.24
N ALA A 20 31.43 15.48 24.23
CA ALA A 20 32.56 14.73 23.67
C ALA A 20 32.76 13.38 24.39
N GLY A 21 32.61 13.34 25.71
CA GLY A 21 32.67 12.10 26.48
C GLY A 21 31.55 11.12 26.11
N ILE A 22 30.32 11.59 25.92
CA ILE A 22 29.20 10.77 25.46
C ILE A 22 29.46 10.27 24.03
N THR A 23 29.96 11.13 23.13
CA THR A 23 30.26 10.75 21.74
C THR A 23 31.37 9.71 21.68
N VAL A 24 32.43 9.85 22.48
CA VAL A 24 33.51 8.85 22.57
C VAL A 24 32.99 7.55 23.17
N TYR A 25 32.18 7.63 24.23
CA TYR A 25 31.56 6.45 24.80
C TYR A 25 30.66 5.74 23.78
N ASP A 26 29.86 6.49 23.03
CA ASP A 26 29.06 5.96 21.95
C ASP A 26 30.00 5.35 20.91
N GLU A 27 30.78 6.13 20.17
CA GLU A 27 31.60 5.70 19.03
C GLU A 27 32.52 4.49 19.31
N TYR A 28 33.21 4.43 20.45
CA TYR A 28 34.23 3.40 20.72
C TYR A 28 33.74 2.18 21.51
N MET A 29 32.63 2.27 22.28
CA MET A 29 32.13 1.13 23.04
C MET A 29 31.24 0.23 22.19
N ARG A 30 31.85 -0.63 21.37
CA ARG A 30 31.14 -1.53 20.45
C ARG A 30 30.28 -2.59 21.15
N PHE A 31 30.65 -3.02 22.36
CA PHE A 31 30.00 -4.12 23.08
C PHE A 31 28.91 -3.71 24.08
N GLY A 32 28.86 -2.43 24.47
CA GLY A 32 27.82 -1.90 25.36
C GLY A 32 26.59 -1.35 24.62
N ARG A 33 26.60 -1.41 23.28
CA ARG A 33 25.58 -0.81 22.41
C ARG A 33 24.77 -1.90 21.71
N MET A 34 23.44 -1.73 21.71
CA MET A 34 22.49 -2.63 21.03
C MET A 34 21.76 -1.93 19.86
N TRP A 35 22.35 -0.88 19.29
CA TRP A 35 21.79 -0.18 18.13
C TRP A 35 21.77 -1.08 16.88
N GLU A 36 22.86 -1.81 16.67
CA GLU A 36 23.01 -2.87 15.68
C GLU A 36 22.99 -4.21 16.40
N THR A 37 22.12 -5.10 15.96
CA THR A 37 21.98 -6.45 16.50
C THR A 37 22.33 -7.46 15.41
N PRO A 38 22.83 -8.66 15.75
CA PRO A 38 23.05 -9.70 14.75
C PRO A 38 21.74 -10.20 14.10
N ALA A 39 20.58 -9.83 14.66
CA ALA A 39 19.28 -10.13 14.07
C ALA A 39 18.94 -9.14 12.93
N ILE A 40 18.62 -9.68 11.77
CA ILE A 40 18.19 -8.93 10.59
C ILE A 40 16.77 -8.40 10.80
N ARG A 41 16.59 -7.08 10.72
CA ARG A 41 15.28 -6.42 10.81
C ARG A 41 14.53 -6.47 9.47
N PRO A 42 13.19 -6.33 9.48
CA PRO A 42 12.43 -6.17 8.24
C PRO A 42 13.00 -5.02 7.41
N HIS A 43 13.31 -5.28 6.13
CA HIS A 43 13.88 -4.33 5.18
C HIS A 43 15.35 -3.89 5.42
N GLU A 44 16.08 -4.52 6.35
CA GLU A 44 17.52 -4.28 6.52
C GLU A 44 18.33 -4.90 5.38
N THR A 45 17.94 -6.10 4.95
CA THR A 45 18.45 -6.77 3.76
C THR A 45 17.36 -6.86 2.70
N PRO A 46 17.72 -7.03 1.41
CA PRO A 46 16.74 -7.35 0.37
C PRO A 46 15.87 -8.53 0.78
N LEU A 47 14.56 -8.42 0.56
CA LEU A 47 13.63 -9.49 0.87
C LEU A 47 14.01 -10.74 0.07
N LEU A 48 14.14 -11.87 0.76
CA LEU A 48 14.34 -13.15 0.12
C LEU A 48 13.10 -13.46 -0.72
N VAL A 49 13.28 -13.49 -2.04
CA VAL A 49 12.19 -13.85 -2.97
C VAL A 49 12.02 -15.36 -2.90
N MET A 50 10.82 -15.81 -2.54
CA MET A 50 10.53 -17.24 -2.52
C MET A 50 10.72 -17.86 -3.92
N GLY A 51 11.17 -19.11 -3.96
CA GLY A 51 11.30 -19.85 -5.22
C GLY A 51 9.97 -19.95 -5.95
N LYS A 52 9.99 -19.94 -7.29
CA LYS A 52 8.75 -19.92 -8.10
C LYS A 52 7.79 -21.09 -7.83
N GLU A 53 8.33 -22.22 -7.36
CA GLU A 53 7.57 -23.45 -7.10
C GLU A 53 7.25 -23.64 -5.61
N SER A 54 7.64 -22.70 -4.74
CA SER A 54 7.31 -22.81 -3.32
C SER A 54 5.84 -22.48 -3.08
N ILE A 55 5.14 -23.38 -2.38
CA ILE A 55 3.78 -23.15 -1.91
C ILE A 55 3.85 -22.91 -0.41
N PRO A 56 3.46 -21.71 0.09
CA PRO A 56 3.44 -21.45 1.52
C PRO A 56 2.42 -22.36 2.22
N VAL A 57 2.75 -22.79 3.43
CA VAL A 57 1.89 -23.68 4.24
C VAL A 57 0.62 -22.96 4.71
N ASP A 58 0.75 -21.66 5.01
CA ASP A 58 -0.35 -20.78 5.38
C ASP A 58 -0.25 -19.47 4.60
N GLY A 59 -1.42 -18.88 4.35
CA GLY A 59 -1.58 -17.71 3.51
C GLY A 59 -1.27 -17.97 2.03
N GLY A 60 -1.19 -16.89 1.26
CA GLY A 60 -0.92 -16.95 -0.16
C GLY A 60 -2.17 -17.05 -1.05
N GLU A 61 -1.96 -16.78 -2.33
CA GLU A 61 -3.04 -16.59 -3.30
C GLU A 61 -2.87 -17.49 -4.53
N ALA A 62 -1.99 -18.49 -4.43
CA ALA A 62 -1.69 -19.42 -5.52
C ALA A 62 -2.97 -20.11 -6.02
N VAL A 63 -3.89 -20.46 -5.13
CA VAL A 63 -5.19 -21.06 -5.48
C VAL A 63 -6.07 -20.07 -6.25
N LEU A 64 -6.11 -18.80 -5.84
CA LEU A 64 -6.89 -17.78 -6.56
C LEU A 64 -6.31 -17.54 -7.96
N ARG A 65 -4.98 -17.55 -8.09
CA ARG A 65 -4.30 -17.43 -9.37
C ARG A 65 -4.55 -18.63 -10.29
N ALA A 66 -4.53 -19.85 -9.73
CA ALA A 66 -4.68 -21.10 -10.48
C ALA A 66 -6.11 -21.35 -10.97
N ARG A 67 -7.13 -20.82 -10.29
CA ARG A 67 -8.55 -21.01 -10.68
C ARG A 67 -8.92 -20.36 -12.02
N GLY A 68 -8.15 -19.39 -12.49
CA GLY A 68 -8.51 -18.58 -13.66
C GLY A 68 -9.50 -17.46 -13.31
N ALA A 69 -9.27 -16.28 -13.88
CA ALA A 69 -10.00 -15.06 -13.52
C ALA A 69 -11.50 -15.15 -13.83
N GLU A 70 -11.86 -15.89 -14.88
CA GLU A 70 -13.23 -16.13 -15.33
C GLU A 70 -14.06 -16.99 -14.37
N ASN A 71 -13.40 -17.77 -13.51
CA ASN A 71 -14.00 -18.67 -12.53
C ASN A 71 -13.96 -18.13 -11.09
N LEU A 72 -13.37 -16.96 -10.89
CA LEU A 72 -13.36 -16.30 -9.59
C LEU A 72 -14.70 -15.58 -9.38
N GLU A 73 -15.37 -15.95 -8.29
CA GLU A 73 -16.57 -15.28 -7.80
C GLU A 73 -16.24 -14.43 -6.57
N THR A 74 -16.96 -13.33 -6.41
CA THR A 74 -16.87 -12.47 -5.22
C THR A 74 -17.20 -13.29 -3.97
N PRO A 75 -16.23 -13.46 -3.04
CA PRO A 75 -16.45 -14.20 -1.80
C PRO A 75 -17.48 -13.47 -0.98
N ASP A 76 -18.53 -14.21 -0.62
CA ASP A 76 -19.71 -13.69 0.07
C ASP A 76 -20.36 -12.56 -0.76
N ARG A 77 -21.50 -12.82 -1.41
CA ARG A 77 -22.19 -11.80 -2.24
C ARG A 77 -22.79 -10.67 -1.40
N ASP A 78 -22.43 -10.56 -0.12
CA ASP A 78 -22.72 -9.44 0.76
C ASP A 78 -22.27 -8.10 0.15
N ARG A 79 -23.25 -7.24 -0.11
CA ARG A 79 -23.06 -5.84 -0.55
C ARG A 79 -23.45 -4.87 0.56
N SER A 80 -23.29 -5.28 1.81
CA SER A 80 -23.57 -4.44 2.97
C SER A 80 -22.83 -3.10 2.87
N MET A 81 -23.45 -2.06 3.42
CA MET A 81 -22.84 -0.73 3.47
C MET A 81 -21.45 -0.76 4.11
N LYS A 82 -21.22 -1.66 5.09
CA LYS A 82 -19.92 -1.87 5.71
C LYS A 82 -18.85 -2.24 4.67
N ARG A 83 -19.11 -3.19 3.78
CA ARG A 83 -18.17 -3.59 2.71
C ARG A 83 -18.01 -2.51 1.66
N VAL A 84 -19.08 -1.80 1.31
CA VAL A 84 -19.00 -0.65 0.40
C VAL A 84 -18.08 0.44 0.98
N PHE A 85 -18.18 0.74 2.28
CA PHE A 85 -17.30 1.71 2.94
C PHE A 85 -15.85 1.23 3.04
N ALA A 86 -15.63 -0.05 3.36
CA ALA A 86 -14.30 -0.66 3.36
C ALA A 86 -13.65 -0.59 1.96
N GLY A 87 -14.42 -0.92 0.93
CA GLY A 87 -14.02 -0.84 -0.47
C GLY A 87 -13.69 0.57 -0.91
N LYS A 88 -14.51 1.56 -0.51
CA LYS A 88 -14.23 2.97 -0.76
C LYS A 88 -12.91 3.40 -0.10
N ALA A 89 -12.67 2.99 1.15
CA ALA A 89 -11.43 3.32 1.85
C ALA A 89 -10.20 2.72 1.17
N ALA A 90 -10.26 1.46 0.76
CA ALA A 90 -9.20 0.80 -0.01
C ALA A 90 -9.00 1.48 -1.38
N TYR A 91 -10.08 1.81 -2.10
CA TYR A 91 -10.02 2.54 -3.37
C TYR A 91 -9.33 3.90 -3.21
N THR A 92 -9.69 4.66 -2.18
CA THR A 92 -9.07 5.97 -1.88
C THR A 92 -7.59 5.81 -1.52
N ARG A 93 -7.18 4.71 -0.90
CA ARG A 93 -5.77 4.50 -0.54
C ARG A 93 -4.90 4.10 -1.74
N TYR A 94 -5.42 3.25 -2.63
CA TYR A 94 -4.60 2.58 -3.64
C TYR A 94 -4.93 2.93 -5.09
N CYS A 95 -6.19 3.23 -5.40
CA CYS A 95 -6.68 3.30 -6.78
C CYS A 95 -6.92 4.74 -7.27
N ILE A 96 -7.27 5.66 -6.36
CA ILE A 96 -7.69 7.04 -6.68
C ILE A 96 -6.64 7.83 -7.46
N HIS A 97 -5.35 7.56 -7.22
CA HIS A 97 -4.25 8.30 -7.85
C HIS A 97 -4.22 8.09 -9.37
N CYS A 98 -4.67 6.92 -9.83
CA CYS A 98 -4.78 6.60 -11.25
C CYS A 98 -6.20 6.80 -11.78
N HIS A 99 -7.22 6.33 -11.06
CA HIS A 99 -8.60 6.29 -11.56
C HIS A 99 -9.47 7.49 -11.15
N GLY A 100 -8.95 8.39 -10.32
CA GLY A 100 -9.65 9.61 -9.90
C GLY A 100 -10.71 9.37 -8.81
N LYS A 101 -11.21 10.44 -8.19
CA LYS A 101 -12.22 10.34 -7.12
C LYS A 101 -13.59 9.87 -7.63
N ASP A 102 -13.89 10.17 -8.90
CA ASP A 102 -15.20 9.94 -9.53
C ASP A 102 -15.23 8.66 -10.39
N LEU A 103 -14.16 7.85 -10.32
CA LEU A 103 -13.98 6.57 -11.04
C LEU A 103 -13.79 6.71 -12.57
N GLU A 104 -13.58 7.93 -13.07
CA GLU A 104 -13.56 8.27 -14.51
C GLU A 104 -12.19 8.12 -15.18
N GLY A 105 -11.14 7.72 -14.45
CA GLY A 105 -9.78 7.66 -15.00
C GLY A 105 -9.02 8.98 -14.91
N HIS A 106 -9.60 10.03 -14.32
CA HIS A 106 -9.01 11.37 -14.19
C HIS A 106 -8.07 11.53 -12.98
N GLY A 107 -7.38 10.47 -12.56
CA GLY A 107 -6.33 10.57 -11.54
C GLY A 107 -5.05 11.17 -12.11
N THR A 108 -4.36 12.03 -11.36
CA THR A 108 -3.16 12.75 -11.83
C THR A 108 -2.07 11.81 -12.34
N VAL A 109 -1.88 10.65 -11.68
CA VAL A 109 -0.92 9.62 -12.13
C VAL A 109 -1.45 8.91 -13.38
N GLY A 110 -2.74 8.60 -13.42
CA GLY A 110 -3.39 7.94 -14.55
C GLY A 110 -3.30 8.74 -15.85
N GLN A 111 -3.36 10.07 -15.75
CA GLN A 111 -3.24 11.00 -16.87
C GLN A 111 -1.80 11.18 -17.37
N SER A 112 -0.80 10.73 -16.61
CA SER A 112 0.61 10.80 -17.03
C SER A 112 1.04 9.69 -18.01
N PHE A 113 0.23 8.63 -18.12
CA PHE A 113 0.48 7.54 -19.06
C PHE A 113 0.04 7.91 -20.48
N SER A 114 0.75 7.40 -21.50
CA SER A 114 0.40 7.67 -22.91
C SER A 114 -0.96 7.11 -23.34
N ALA A 115 -1.52 6.18 -22.57
CA ALA A 115 -2.92 5.79 -22.62
C ALA A 115 -3.44 5.97 -21.20
N PRO A 116 -4.43 6.85 -20.99
CA PRO A 116 -4.90 7.18 -19.67
C PRO A 116 -5.53 5.98 -18.97
N ALA A 117 -5.65 6.06 -17.64
CA ALA A 117 -6.43 5.11 -16.88
C ALA A 117 -7.87 5.05 -17.41
N MET A 118 -8.44 3.85 -17.50
CA MET A 118 -9.80 3.67 -18.00
C MET A 118 -10.83 4.24 -17.03
N ASP A 119 -11.94 4.74 -17.59
CA ASP A 119 -13.17 5.02 -16.87
C ASP A 119 -13.76 3.70 -16.37
N LEU A 120 -13.73 3.53 -15.04
CA LEU A 120 -14.23 2.33 -14.38
C LEU A 120 -15.75 2.23 -14.43
N LYS A 121 -16.45 3.30 -14.81
CA LYS A 121 -17.90 3.35 -14.93
C LYS A 121 -18.40 2.99 -16.32
N SER A 122 -17.49 2.94 -17.29
CA SER A 122 -17.84 2.58 -18.67
C SER A 122 -18.51 1.20 -18.74
N PRO A 123 -19.46 0.97 -19.67
CA PRO A 123 -20.10 -0.34 -19.85
C PRO A 123 -19.08 -1.46 -20.05
N GLN A 124 -18.00 -1.20 -20.79
CA GLN A 124 -16.91 -2.16 -21.00
C GLN A 124 -16.28 -2.68 -19.69
N ILE A 125 -16.19 -1.84 -18.65
CA ILE A 125 -15.68 -2.26 -17.33
C ILE A 125 -16.80 -2.84 -16.47
N GLN A 126 -18.00 -2.27 -16.52
CA GLN A 126 -19.13 -2.73 -15.71
C GLN A 126 -19.64 -4.11 -16.14
N ASP A 127 -19.56 -4.46 -17.42
CA ASP A 127 -19.97 -5.76 -17.96
C ASP A 127 -18.94 -6.87 -17.71
N GLN A 128 -17.73 -6.55 -17.23
CA GLN A 128 -16.74 -7.57 -16.88
C GLN A 128 -17.17 -8.35 -15.64
N LYS A 129 -16.87 -9.65 -15.62
CA LYS A 129 -17.02 -10.48 -14.41
C LYS A 129 -16.15 -9.94 -13.27
N ASP A 130 -16.64 -10.05 -12.03
CA ASP A 130 -15.91 -9.59 -10.84
C ASP A 130 -14.53 -10.24 -10.73
N GLY A 131 -14.40 -11.52 -11.09
CA GLY A 131 -13.11 -12.23 -11.12
C GLY A 131 -12.07 -11.65 -12.10
N LEU A 132 -12.51 -11.09 -13.23
CA LEU A 132 -11.63 -10.40 -14.18
C LEU A 132 -11.13 -9.08 -13.61
N LEU A 133 -11.98 -8.36 -12.89
CA LEU A 133 -11.58 -7.15 -12.17
C LEU A 133 -10.61 -7.50 -11.05
N PHE A 134 -10.89 -8.54 -10.27
CA PHE A 134 -10.01 -9.03 -9.22
C PHE A 134 -8.63 -9.39 -9.77
N SER A 135 -8.57 -10.12 -10.89
CA SER A 135 -7.31 -10.45 -11.56
C SER A 135 -6.58 -9.21 -12.06
N SER A 136 -7.28 -8.22 -12.59
CA SER A 136 -6.68 -6.97 -13.07
C SER A 136 -6.02 -6.18 -11.93
N ILE A 137 -6.67 -6.12 -10.76
CA ILE A 137 -6.11 -5.48 -9.56
C ILE A 137 -4.93 -6.31 -9.03
N SER A 138 -5.10 -7.62 -8.95
CA SER A 138 -4.13 -8.53 -8.33
C SER A 138 -2.84 -8.61 -9.13
N TYR A 139 -2.96 -8.83 -10.44
CA TYR A 139 -1.84 -9.25 -11.29
C TYR A 139 -1.49 -8.20 -12.36
N GLY A 140 -2.18 -7.06 -12.37
CA GLY A 140 -2.00 -6.01 -13.35
C GLY A 140 -2.70 -6.30 -14.67
N LYS A 141 -2.86 -5.25 -15.46
CA LYS A 141 -3.43 -5.30 -16.82
C LYS A 141 -2.92 -4.12 -17.63
N ASN A 142 -2.33 -4.37 -18.80
CA ASN A 142 -1.71 -3.34 -19.63
C ASN A 142 -0.69 -2.50 -18.83
N ARG A 143 -0.99 -1.21 -18.59
CA ARG A 143 -0.14 -0.30 -17.80
C ARG A 143 -0.50 -0.25 -16.31
N MET A 144 -1.56 -0.93 -15.90
CA MET A 144 -1.90 -1.06 -14.49
C MET A 144 -0.91 -2.03 -13.82
N PRO A 145 -0.19 -1.59 -12.77
CA PRO A 145 0.76 -2.44 -12.07
C PRO A 145 0.06 -3.56 -11.28
N THR A 146 0.82 -4.59 -10.93
CA THR A 146 0.37 -5.63 -9.99
C THR A 146 0.25 -5.07 -8.58
N LEU A 147 -0.88 -5.33 -7.91
CA LEU A 147 -1.12 -4.89 -6.53
C LEU A 147 -1.31 -6.03 -5.53
N ALA A 148 -1.12 -7.29 -5.91
CA ALA A 148 -1.29 -8.44 -5.01
C ALA A 148 -0.43 -8.36 -3.72
N THR A 149 0.75 -7.76 -3.79
CA THR A 149 1.64 -7.60 -2.62
C THR A 149 1.35 -6.35 -1.79
N THR A 150 0.48 -5.46 -2.28
CA THR A 150 0.21 -4.14 -1.69
C THR A 150 -1.20 -4.06 -1.10
N VAL A 151 -2.16 -4.72 -1.73
CA VAL A 151 -3.57 -4.70 -1.36
C VAL A 151 -4.00 -6.10 -0.96
N SER A 152 -4.56 -6.23 0.25
CA SER A 152 -5.04 -7.52 0.75
C SER A 152 -6.12 -8.11 -0.15
N VAL A 153 -6.29 -9.43 -0.12
CA VAL A 153 -7.34 -10.13 -0.90
C VAL A 153 -8.72 -9.60 -0.58
N SER A 154 -9.02 -9.40 0.71
CA SER A 154 -10.31 -8.87 1.15
C SER A 154 -10.56 -7.45 0.65
N GLU A 155 -9.57 -6.55 0.77
CA GLU A 155 -9.71 -5.18 0.28
C GLU A 155 -9.90 -5.14 -1.25
N ARG A 156 -9.25 -6.01 -2.01
CA ARG A 156 -9.48 -6.13 -3.46
C ARG A 156 -10.92 -6.48 -3.80
N TRP A 157 -11.51 -7.43 -3.09
CA TRP A 157 -12.92 -7.78 -3.25
C TRP A 157 -13.84 -6.64 -2.82
N ASP A 158 -13.55 -5.98 -1.71
CA ASP A 158 -14.35 -4.86 -1.23
C ASP A 158 -14.29 -3.66 -2.21
N VAL A 159 -13.15 -3.39 -2.85
CA VAL A 159 -13.05 -2.39 -3.93
C VAL A 159 -13.99 -2.71 -5.08
N ILE A 160 -14.12 -3.98 -5.47
CA ILE A 160 -15.05 -4.41 -6.52
C ILE A 160 -16.50 -4.21 -6.05
N VAL A 161 -16.83 -4.55 -4.80
CA VAL A 161 -18.16 -4.28 -4.22
C VAL A 161 -18.49 -2.78 -4.26
N TYR A 162 -17.54 -1.92 -3.89
CA TYR A 162 -17.68 -0.47 -3.98
C TYR A 162 -17.90 0.00 -5.42
N LEU A 163 -17.12 -0.50 -6.37
CA LEU A 163 -17.26 -0.17 -7.79
C LEU A 163 -18.66 -0.51 -8.33
N ARG A 164 -19.19 -1.68 -7.97
CA ARG A 164 -20.54 -2.08 -8.37
C ARG A 164 -21.63 -1.23 -7.74
N ALA A 165 -21.48 -0.86 -6.47
CA ALA A 165 -22.42 0.02 -5.79
C ALA A 165 -22.43 1.43 -6.41
N ALA A 166 -21.26 1.96 -6.78
CA ALA A 166 -21.14 3.26 -7.43
C ALA A 166 -21.82 3.28 -8.81
N ALA A 167 -21.68 2.21 -9.60
CA ALA A 167 -22.36 2.08 -10.89
C ALA A 167 -23.88 2.00 -10.75
N ALA A 168 -24.40 1.24 -9.78
CA ALA A 168 -25.83 1.12 -9.53
C ALA A 168 -26.49 2.47 -9.14
N ASN A 169 -25.80 3.29 -8.33
CA ASN A 169 -26.29 4.61 -7.95
C ASN A 169 -26.38 5.58 -9.15
N GLN A 170 -25.56 5.39 -10.19
CA GLN A 170 -25.65 6.22 -11.40
C GLN A 170 -26.84 5.86 -12.27
N THR A 171 -27.19 4.58 -12.35
CA THR A 171 -28.41 4.14 -13.02
C THR A 171 -29.66 4.76 -12.38
N LEU A 172 -29.60 5.05 -11.08
CA LEU A 172 -30.68 5.73 -10.34
C LEU A 172 -30.66 7.26 -10.49
N ALA A 173 -29.48 7.88 -10.61
CA ALA A 173 -29.35 9.34 -10.77
C ALA A 173 -29.58 9.85 -12.21
N GLY A 174 -29.52 8.95 -13.20
CA GLY A 174 -29.83 9.24 -14.61
C GLY A 174 -31.29 9.03 -15.01
N ARG A 175 -32.19 8.85 -14.04
CA ARG A 175 -33.65 8.84 -14.19
C ARG A 175 -34.23 10.06 -13.49
#